data_AF-A0A7S2E0S7-F1
#
_entry.id   AF-A0A7S2E0S7-F1
#
_cell.length_a   1.000
_cell.length_b   1.000
_cell.length_c   1.000
_cell.angle_alpha   90.00
_cell.angle_beta   90.00
_cell.angle_gamma   90.00
#
_symmetry.space_group_name_H-M   'P 1'
#
loop_
_entity.id
_entity.type
_entity.pdbx_description
1 polymer ?
#
loop_
_entity_poly.entity_id
_entity_poly.type
_entity_poly.pdbx_seq_one_letter_code
_entity_poly.pdbx_strand_id
1 'polypeptide(L)'
;LDDAACMIGCTRSSLNVVASEKGIVVGKIIFEDDGDTIDCTKMGVGGKAIPPSIDRVTNIRGDAMFILLIEKDAAFMRLAEDRFYNTYPCVIISGKGQPDVATRLFLNKVRAALNIPILGLFDADPYGLKILS
;
A
#
# COMPACT_ATOMS: atom_id res chain seq x y z
N LEU A 1 1.23 4.41 24.83
CA LEU A 1 1.30 5.44 23.76
C LEU A 1 0.11 5.35 22.81
N ASP A 2 -0.38 4.16 22.47
CA ASP A 2 -1.68 4.01 21.80
C ASP A 2 -2.88 4.38 22.69
N ASP A 3 -2.79 4.22 24.01
CA ASP A 3 -3.93 4.53 24.90
C ASP A 3 -4.11 6.02 25.25
N ALA A 4 -3.15 6.89 24.91
CA ALA A 4 -3.26 8.33 25.19
C ALA A 4 -3.96 9.10 24.06
N ALA A 5 -3.97 8.57 22.84
CA ALA A 5 -4.59 9.22 21.68
C ALA A 5 -6.12 9.05 21.64
N CYS A 6 -6.69 8.13 22.44
CA CYS A 6 -8.11 7.84 22.41
C CYS A 6 -8.97 8.76 23.29
N MET A 7 -8.36 9.61 24.14
CA MET A 7 -9.09 10.54 25.02
C MET A 7 -9.20 11.98 24.51
N ILE A 8 -8.44 12.36 23.49
CA ILE A 8 -8.49 13.71 22.93
C ILE A 8 -8.76 13.54 21.44
N GLY A 9 -9.96 13.94 20.99
CA GLY A 9 -10.43 13.86 19.61
C GLY A 9 -9.65 14.76 18.64
N CYS A 10 -8.34 14.58 18.57
CA CYS A 10 -7.43 15.26 17.65
C CYS A 10 -6.95 14.25 16.60
N THR A 11 -7.00 14.68 15.34
CA THR A 11 -6.39 13.97 14.21
C THR A 11 -4.88 13.83 14.42
N ARG A 12 -4.35 12.62 14.14
CA ARG A 12 -2.93 12.21 14.23
C ARG A 12 -1.97 12.98 13.29
N SER A 13 -2.36 14.10 12.71
CA SER A 13 -1.58 14.87 11.74
C SER A 13 -0.47 15.72 12.36
N SER A 14 -0.37 15.80 13.70
CA SER A 14 0.46 16.81 14.39
C SER A 14 1.59 16.22 15.25
N LEU A 15 1.76 14.90 15.27
CA LEU A 15 2.89 14.29 15.97
C LEU A 15 3.95 13.92 14.94
N ASN A 16 5.03 14.68 14.98
CA ASN A 16 6.27 14.57 14.20
C ASN A 16 7.03 13.25 14.47
N VAL A 17 6.31 12.13 14.56
CA VAL A 17 6.83 10.78 14.62
C VAL A 17 6.84 10.29 13.18
N VAL A 18 7.96 10.51 12.52
CA VAL A 18 8.23 9.98 11.17
C VAL A 18 8.12 8.46 11.26
N ALA A 19 6.97 7.91 10.88
CA ALA A 19 6.77 6.48 10.78
C ALA A 19 7.77 5.96 9.73
N SER A 20 8.66 5.06 10.18
CA SER A 20 9.68 4.45 9.33
C SER A 20 9.02 3.78 8.12
N GLU A 21 9.52 4.15 6.93
CA GLU A 21 9.14 3.67 5.61
C GLU A 21 9.03 2.14 5.55
N LYS A 22 7.85 1.58 5.27
CA LYS A 22 7.72 0.11 5.09
C LYS A 22 6.84 -0.33 3.92
N GLY A 23 5.90 0.49 3.48
CA GLY A 23 5.01 0.15 2.38
C GLY A 23 5.73 0.06 1.03
N ILE A 24 5.49 -1.01 0.27
CA ILE A 24 5.95 -1.16 -1.12
C ILE A 24 4.78 -1.49 -2.04
N VAL A 25 4.81 -0.96 -3.26
CA VAL A 25 3.78 -1.18 -4.29
C VAL A 25 4.41 -1.58 -5.62
N VAL A 26 3.80 -2.54 -6.30
CA VAL A 26 4.15 -2.94 -7.68
C VAL A 26 2.88 -3.34 -8.43
N GLY A 27 2.88 -3.17 -9.75
CA GLY A 27 1.80 -3.66 -10.61
C GLY A 27 1.14 -2.59 -11.44
N LYS A 28 -0.09 -2.87 -11.88
CA LYS A 28 -0.84 -2.12 -12.90
C LYS A 28 -1.41 -0.80 -12.37
N ILE A 29 -0.53 0.11 -11.98
CA ILE A 29 -0.87 1.44 -11.45
C ILE A 29 0.18 2.47 -11.83
N ILE A 30 -0.29 3.66 -12.17
CA ILE A 30 0.50 4.85 -12.42
C ILE A 30 -0.09 5.95 -11.55
N PHE A 31 0.77 6.71 -10.87
CA PHE A 31 0.37 7.88 -10.09
C PHE A 31 1.41 8.98 -10.22
N GLU A 32 1.05 10.19 -9.82
CA GLU A 32 1.98 11.31 -9.72
C GLU A 32 2.36 11.54 -8.27
N ASP A 33 3.64 11.83 -8.02
CA ASP A 33 4.17 12.24 -6.72
C ASP A 33 4.99 13.51 -6.93
N ASP A 34 4.54 14.63 -6.36
CA ASP A 34 5.19 15.95 -6.49
C ASP A 34 5.43 16.40 -7.96
N GLY A 35 4.54 15.97 -8.86
CA GLY A 35 4.62 16.25 -10.30
C GLY A 35 5.36 15.19 -11.13
N ASP A 36 6.05 14.26 -10.50
CA ASP A 36 6.73 13.16 -11.19
C ASP A 36 5.78 11.98 -11.41
N THR A 37 5.64 11.55 -12.67
CA THR A 37 4.84 10.37 -13.01
C THR A 37 5.59 9.08 -12.67
N ILE A 38 5.03 8.29 -11.76
CA ILE A 38 5.56 7.00 -11.32
C ILE A 38 4.75 5.86 -11.92
N ASP A 39 5.41 5.02 -12.71
CA ASP A 39 4.84 3.81 -13.31
C ASP A 39 5.28 2.55 -12.53
N CYS A 40 4.39 2.01 -11.71
CA CYS A 40 4.68 0.85 -10.85
C CYS A 40 4.81 -0.47 -11.63
N THR A 41 4.54 -0.50 -12.93
CA THR A 41 4.75 -1.70 -13.76
C THR A 41 6.22 -1.91 -14.13
N LYS A 42 7.04 -0.85 -14.06
CA LYS A 42 8.44 -0.85 -14.50
C LYS A 42 9.46 -0.79 -13.36
N MET A 43 9.02 -1.02 -12.13
CA MET A 43 9.87 -0.88 -10.92
C MET A 43 10.71 -2.12 -10.59
N GLY A 44 10.66 -3.16 -11.43
CA GLY A 44 11.35 -4.43 -11.17
C GLY A 44 10.79 -5.16 -9.94
N VAL A 45 11.62 -6.02 -9.33
CA VAL A 45 11.23 -6.86 -8.18
C VAL A 45 11.08 -6.06 -6.89
N GLY A 46 11.84 -4.97 -6.74
CA GLY A 46 11.85 -4.16 -5.52
C GLY A 46 10.58 -3.32 -5.31
N GLY A 47 9.80 -3.09 -6.38
CA GLY A 47 8.64 -2.21 -6.34
C GLY A 47 9.00 -0.75 -6.03
N LYS A 48 7.99 0.11 -5.91
CA LYS A 48 8.13 1.48 -5.46
C LYS A 48 7.79 1.57 -3.97
N ALA A 49 8.64 2.22 -3.19
CA ALA A 49 8.29 2.60 -1.81
C ALA A 49 7.14 3.61 -1.81
N ILE A 50 6.12 3.34 -0.98
CA ILE A 50 4.96 4.21 -0.82
C ILE A 50 5.43 5.54 -0.20
N PRO A 51 5.12 6.69 -0.81
CA PRO A 51 5.52 7.99 -0.26
C PRO A 51 4.92 8.22 1.14
N PRO A 52 5.69 8.79 2.09
CA PRO A 52 5.16 9.07 3.43
C PRO A 52 4.10 10.19 3.40
N SER A 53 4.25 11.15 2.48
CA SER A 53 3.33 12.26 2.27
C SER A 53 2.27 11.89 1.22
N ILE A 54 1.27 11.14 1.64
CA ILE A 54 0.19 10.67 0.76
C ILE A 54 -0.55 11.82 0.07
N ASP A 55 -0.59 13.02 0.66
CA ASP A 55 -1.22 14.21 0.06
C ASP A 55 -0.62 14.61 -1.29
N ARG A 56 0.68 14.31 -1.52
CA ARG A 56 1.37 14.59 -2.78
C ARG A 56 1.02 13.60 -3.89
N VAL A 57 0.43 12.45 -3.53
CA VAL A 57 0.03 11.42 -4.47
C VAL A 57 -1.26 11.83 -5.17
N THR A 58 -1.16 12.13 -6.47
CA THR A 58 -2.25 12.57 -7.35
C THR A 58 -2.36 11.73 -8.61
N ASN A 59 -3.40 11.98 -9.41
CA ASN A 59 -3.59 11.40 -10.75
C ASN A 59 -3.43 9.86 -10.82
N ILE A 60 -4.00 9.15 -9.85
CA ILE A 60 -3.94 7.68 -9.79
C ILE A 60 -4.78 7.09 -10.91
N ARG A 61 -4.17 6.26 -11.75
CA ARG A 61 -4.80 5.58 -12.88
C ARG A 61 -4.19 4.21 -13.13
N GLY A 62 -4.96 3.29 -13.72
CA GLY A 62 -4.51 1.93 -13.98
C GLY A 62 -5.63 1.03 -14.52
N ASP A 63 -5.25 -0.11 -15.06
CA ASP A 63 -6.12 -1.16 -15.61
C ASP A 63 -6.23 -2.38 -14.67
N ALA A 64 -5.83 -2.23 -13.40
CA ALA A 64 -5.95 -3.28 -12.40
C ALA A 64 -7.41 -3.64 -12.10
N MET A 65 -7.69 -4.93 -11.91
CA MET A 65 -9.02 -5.45 -11.54
C MET A 65 -9.18 -5.61 -10.02
N PHE A 66 -8.09 -5.73 -9.28
CA PHE A 66 -8.09 -5.85 -7.82
C PHE A 66 -6.76 -5.41 -7.23
N ILE A 67 -6.77 -5.14 -5.93
CA ILE A 67 -5.57 -4.87 -5.13
C ILE A 67 -5.27 -6.10 -4.29
N LEU A 68 -4.04 -6.60 -4.34
CA LEU A 68 -3.56 -7.70 -3.51
C LEU A 68 -2.69 -7.13 -2.38
N LEU A 69 -3.23 -7.12 -1.16
CA LEU A 69 -2.52 -6.73 0.04
C LEU A 69 -1.79 -7.94 0.64
N ILE A 70 -0.47 -7.86 0.76
CA ILE A 70 0.39 -8.94 1.24
C ILE A 70 1.07 -8.52 2.54
N GLU A 71 1.06 -9.39 3.53
CA GLU A 71 1.78 -9.16 4.79
C GLU A 71 3.27 -9.49 4.67
N LYS A 72 3.59 -10.66 4.13
CA LYS A 72 4.95 -11.22 4.13
C LYS A 72 5.77 -10.75 2.94
N ASP A 73 6.92 -10.15 3.21
CA ASP A 73 7.82 -9.61 2.18
C ASP A 73 8.29 -10.68 1.19
N ALA A 74 8.55 -11.91 1.66
CA ALA A 74 8.92 -13.04 0.80
C ALA A 74 7.83 -13.39 -0.23
N ALA A 75 6.55 -13.35 0.16
CA ALA A 75 5.44 -13.61 -0.76
C ALA A 75 5.28 -12.47 -1.77
N PHE A 76 5.49 -11.23 -1.33
CA PHE A 76 5.52 -10.08 -2.22
C PHE A 76 6.62 -10.21 -3.28
N MET A 77 7.86 -10.46 -2.85
CA MET A 77 9.01 -10.59 -3.75
C MET A 77 8.76 -11.68 -4.79
N ARG A 78 8.24 -12.82 -4.36
CA ARG A 78 7.92 -13.94 -5.26
C ARG A 78 6.92 -13.54 -6.34
N LEU A 79 5.82 -12.88 -5.97
CA LEU A 79 4.80 -12.43 -6.92
C LEU A 79 5.28 -11.29 -7.82
N ALA A 80 6.18 -10.44 -7.32
CA ALA A 80 6.82 -9.39 -8.09
C ALA A 80 7.81 -9.97 -9.14
N GLU A 81 8.61 -10.97 -8.75
CA GLU A 81 9.51 -11.72 -9.64
C GLU A 81 8.75 -12.40 -10.77
N ASP A 82 7.66 -13.10 -10.43
CA ASP A 82 6.79 -13.77 -11.40
C ASP A 82 5.98 -12.79 -12.26
N ARG A 83 6.07 -11.49 -11.96
CA ARG A 83 5.27 -10.41 -12.56
C ARG A 83 3.79 -10.78 -12.60
N PHE A 84 3.27 -11.25 -11.47
CA PHE A 84 1.90 -11.75 -11.35
C PHE A 84 0.85 -10.75 -11.89
N TYR A 85 1.13 -9.45 -11.72
CA TYR A 85 0.34 -8.33 -12.23
C TYR A 85 0.21 -8.25 -13.77
N ASN A 86 1.03 -8.98 -14.53
CA ASN A 86 0.90 -9.12 -15.99
C ASN A 86 -0.08 -10.22 -16.39
N THR A 87 -0.10 -11.32 -15.64
CA THR A 87 -1.02 -12.45 -15.88
C THR A 87 -2.42 -12.13 -15.36
N TYR A 88 -2.49 -11.56 -14.16
CA TYR A 88 -3.72 -11.09 -13.54
C TYR A 88 -3.56 -9.59 -13.30
N PRO A 89 -4.28 -8.72 -14.05
CA PRO A 89 -4.14 -7.27 -13.90
C PRO A 89 -4.48 -6.85 -12.47
N CYS A 90 -3.45 -6.55 -11.67
CA CYS A 90 -3.62 -6.23 -10.26
C CYS A 90 -2.55 -5.24 -9.78
N VAL A 91 -2.83 -4.62 -8.63
CA VAL A 91 -1.85 -3.86 -7.85
C VAL A 91 -1.48 -4.68 -6.63
N ILE A 92 -0.20 -4.94 -6.43
CA ILE A 92 0.30 -5.67 -5.26
C ILE A 92 0.92 -4.66 -4.30
N ILE A 93 0.42 -4.65 -3.07
CA ILE A 93 0.89 -3.77 -1.99
C ILE A 93 1.33 -4.63 -0.82
N SER A 94 2.52 -4.37 -0.29
CA SER A 94 2.99 -4.99 0.94
C SER A 94 3.24 -3.94 2.03
N GLY A 95 2.79 -4.25 3.24
CA GLY A 95 3.08 -3.46 4.44
C GLY A 95 4.35 -3.89 5.18
N LYS A 96 5.07 -4.92 4.68
CA LYS A 96 6.20 -5.58 5.36
C LYS A 96 5.87 -5.95 6.82
N GLY A 97 4.80 -6.71 7.01
CA GLY A 97 4.17 -6.97 8.30
C GLY A 97 2.97 -6.05 8.52
N GLN A 98 2.97 -5.28 9.60
CA GLN A 98 1.87 -4.38 9.93
C GLN A 98 1.91 -3.11 9.06
N PRO A 99 0.89 -2.82 8.23
CA PRO A 99 0.90 -1.62 7.40
C PRO A 99 0.80 -0.36 8.25
N ASP A 100 1.70 0.58 7.97
CA ASP A 100 1.74 1.90 8.56
C ASP A 100 0.58 2.80 8.09
N VAL A 101 0.47 3.99 8.67
CA VAL A 101 -0.59 4.94 8.36
C VAL A 101 -0.54 5.36 6.88
N ALA A 102 0.66 5.60 6.34
CA ALA A 102 0.85 5.98 4.95
C ALA A 102 0.37 4.87 3.98
N THR A 103 0.73 3.61 4.25
CA THR A 103 0.28 2.45 3.45
C THR A 103 -1.23 2.31 3.47
N ARG A 104 -1.88 2.48 4.62
CA ARG A 104 -3.36 2.43 4.74
C ARG A 104 -4.03 3.56 3.96
N LEU A 105 -3.51 4.77 4.07
CA LEU A 105 -4.02 5.93 3.32
C LEU A 105 -3.82 5.77 1.81
N PHE A 106 -2.65 5.27 1.39
CA PHE A 106 -2.36 4.95 0.00
C PHE A 106 -3.34 3.89 -0.54
N LEU A 107 -3.51 2.79 0.19
CA LEU A 107 -4.46 1.72 -0.17
C LEU A 107 -5.88 2.26 -0.37
N ASN A 108 -6.34 3.11 0.54
CA ASN A 108 -7.66 3.75 0.43
C ASN A 108 -7.75 4.69 -0.77
N LYS A 109 -6.72 5.50 -1.04
CA LYS A 109 -6.66 6.36 -2.23
C LYS A 109 -6.71 5.54 -3.52
N VAL A 110 -5.94 4.46 -3.62
CA VAL A 110 -5.91 3.59 -4.80
C VAL A 110 -7.26 2.91 -5.00
N ARG A 111 -7.85 2.35 -3.94
CA ARG A 111 -9.19 1.76 -3.99
C ARG A 111 -10.23 2.78 -4.45
N ALA A 112 -10.21 4.00 -3.92
CA ALA A 112 -11.18 5.03 -4.28
C ALA A 112 -11.01 5.51 -5.72
N ALA A 113 -9.77 5.62 -6.21
CA ALA A 113 -9.46 6.08 -7.55
C ALA A 113 -9.82 5.03 -8.63
N LEU A 114 -9.52 3.76 -8.38
CA LEU A 114 -9.75 2.67 -9.36
C LEU A 114 -11.08 1.96 -9.16
N ASN A 115 -11.73 2.14 -8.00
CA ASN A 115 -12.99 1.49 -7.61
C ASN A 115 -12.95 -0.05 -7.74
N ILE A 116 -11.88 -0.66 -7.24
CA ILE A 116 -11.61 -2.10 -7.31
C ILE A 116 -11.56 -2.76 -5.93
N PRO A 117 -11.86 -4.07 -5.83
CA PRO A 117 -11.80 -4.80 -4.57
C PRO A 117 -10.36 -4.94 -4.04
N ILE A 118 -10.25 -5.04 -2.72
CA ILE A 118 -9.01 -5.39 -2.01
C ILE A 118 -9.09 -6.85 -1.59
N LEU A 119 -8.10 -7.65 -1.96
CA LEU A 119 -7.89 -9.02 -1.55
C LEU A 119 -6.69 -9.08 -0.62
N GLY A 120 -6.80 -9.78 0.50
CA GLY A 120 -5.73 -9.92 1.48
C GLY A 120 -5.11 -11.30 1.46
N LEU A 121 -3.78 -11.37 1.41
CA LEU A 121 -2.99 -12.58 1.56
C LEU A 121 -2.15 -12.46 2.83
N PHE A 122 -2.58 -13.18 3.86
CA PHE A 122 -1.99 -13.17 5.21
C PHE A 122 -1.57 -14.59 5.58
N ASP A 123 -0.54 -14.72 6.41
CA ASP A 123 -0.24 -16.02 7.02
C ASP A 123 -1.44 -16.42 7.91
N ALA A 124 -1.69 -17.73 8.06
CA ALA A 124 -2.86 -18.27 8.76
C ALA A 124 -2.75 -18.13 10.30
N ASP A 125 -2.37 -16.94 10.76
CA ASP A 125 -2.22 -16.58 12.15
C ASP A 125 -3.34 -15.61 12.56
N PRO A 126 -3.87 -15.72 13.80
CA PRO A 126 -4.99 -14.90 14.27
C PRO A 126 -4.74 -13.38 14.27
N TYR A 127 -3.50 -12.93 14.03
CA TYR A 127 -3.12 -11.52 13.91
C TYR A 127 -3.39 -10.90 12.53
N GLY A 128 -3.49 -11.71 11.46
CA GLY A 128 -3.71 -11.21 10.09
C GLY A 128 -5.05 -10.48 9.92
N LEU A 129 -6.06 -10.87 10.70
CA LEU A 129 -7.39 -10.25 10.70
C LEU A 129 -7.40 -8.82 11.27
N LYS A 130 -6.39 -8.42 12.06
CA LYS A 130 -6.31 -7.07 12.64
C LYS A 130 -5.83 -6.02 11.63
N ILE A 131 -5.34 -6.45 10.46
CA ILE A 131 -4.89 -5.56 9.39
C ILE A 131 -6.08 -5.00 8.58
N LEU A 132 -7.21 -5.71 8.57
CA LEU A 132 -8.44 -5.32 7.85
C LEU A 132 -9.42 -4.49 8.71
N SER A 133 -9.14 -4.31 10.00
CA SER A 133 -9.99 -3.57 10.95
C SER A 133 -9.53 -2.13 11.19
#